data_AF-G7WQV9-F1
#
_entry.id   AF-G7WQV9-F1
#
_cell.length_a   1.000
_cell.length_b   1.000
_cell.length_c   1.000
_cell.angle_alpha   90.00
_cell.angle_beta   90.00
_cell.angle_gamma   90.00
#
_symmetry.space_group_name_H-M   'P 1'
#
loop_
_entity.id
_entity.type
_entity.pdbx_description
1 polymer ?
#
loop_
_entity_poly.entity_id
_entity_poly.type
_entity_poly.pdbx_seq_one_letter_code
_entity_poly.pdbx_strand_id
1 'polypeptide(L)'
;MEGGEEMVSRRRADGDPGGGEGDEGQIGGYWKRFLFGIAVMAVIFTGLLLAIDHLGLVAPAGDGADLPPRIELFEAVPDSVRPGEGTVLRWRVSGVSLADEVRIEPGIGAVAREGRLAVQPEETTVYTLTAINAAGEDEARATVEVAGAEQPALSP
;
A
#
# COMPACT_ATOMS: atom_id res chain seq x y z
N MET A 1 -25.02 -18.57 -80.36
CA MET A 1 -25.10 -17.43 -81.29
C MET A 1 -26.49 -16.85 -81.13
N GLU A 2 -26.63 -15.52 -81.23
CA GLU A 2 -27.77 -14.69 -80.77
C GLU A 2 -27.76 -14.49 -79.26
N GLY A 3 -27.72 -13.28 -78.71
CA GLY A 3 -28.27 -11.98 -79.15
C GLY A 3 -29.00 -11.46 -77.91
N GLY A 4 -28.75 -10.30 -77.32
CA GLY A 4 -28.58 -9.01 -77.98
C GLY A 4 -29.93 -8.28 -78.07
N GLU A 5 -30.61 -8.08 -76.94
CA GLU A 5 -31.80 -7.21 -76.80
C GLU A 5 -31.68 -6.52 -75.43
N GLU A 6 -31.21 -5.28 -75.33
CA GLU A 6 -31.79 -4.01 -75.78
C GLU A 6 -33.05 -3.61 -74.98
N MET A 7 -32.80 -2.72 -74.03
CA MET A 7 -33.54 -1.47 -73.80
C MET A 7 -35.03 -1.49 -73.35
N VAL A 8 -35.18 -0.80 -72.20
CA VAL A 8 -36.06 0.37 -72.00
C VAL A 8 -37.37 0.17 -71.21
N SER A 9 -37.35 0.85 -70.06
CA SER A 9 -38.46 1.59 -69.42
C SER A 9 -39.52 0.82 -68.60
N ARG A 10 -39.43 0.95 -67.27
CA ARG A 10 -40.25 1.91 -66.49
C ARG A 10 -40.07 1.79 -64.96
N ARG A 11 -39.64 2.91 -64.38
CA ARG A 11 -40.25 3.61 -63.23
C ARG A 11 -40.06 3.07 -61.78
N ARG A 12 -39.55 3.99 -60.95
CA ARG A 12 -39.64 4.19 -59.47
C ARG A 12 -38.31 3.88 -58.78
N ALA A 13 -37.48 4.88 -58.43
CA ALA A 13 -37.67 5.90 -57.39
C ALA A 13 -37.87 5.27 -56.01
N ASP A 14 -36.76 4.95 -55.36
CA ASP A 14 -36.53 4.82 -53.91
C ASP A 14 -34.98 4.79 -53.79
N GLY A 15 -34.30 5.85 -53.36
CA GLY A 15 -34.28 6.29 -51.98
C GLY A 15 -32.94 5.86 -51.36
N ASP A 16 -31.85 6.46 -51.84
CA ASP A 16 -30.52 6.34 -51.24
C ASP A 16 -30.44 7.19 -49.97
N PRO A 17 -29.84 6.66 -48.90
CA PRO A 17 -28.89 7.50 -48.17
C PRO A 17 -27.59 6.75 -47.88
N GLY A 18 -26.53 7.14 -48.59
CA GLY A 18 -25.40 7.83 -47.97
C GLY A 18 -24.70 7.09 -46.83
N GLY A 19 -23.74 6.23 -47.17
CA GLY A 19 -22.74 5.71 -46.25
C GLY A 19 -21.33 6.14 -46.68
N GLY A 20 -21.00 7.41 -46.44
CA GLY A 20 -19.65 7.92 -46.60
C GLY A 20 -19.17 8.51 -45.28
N GLU A 21 -18.33 7.78 -44.56
CA GLU A 21 -17.47 8.27 -43.48
C GLU A 21 -16.39 7.19 -43.32
N GLY A 22 -15.13 7.38 -43.70
CA GLY A 22 -14.28 8.50 -43.31
C GLY A 22 -13.25 7.93 -42.35
N ASP A 23 -12.13 7.44 -42.91
CA ASP A 23 -10.94 7.06 -42.16
C ASP A 23 -10.44 8.27 -41.35
N GLU A 24 -10.62 8.23 -40.03
CA GLU A 24 -9.92 9.07 -39.07
C GLU A 24 -9.41 8.14 -37.96
N GLY A 25 -8.11 7.91 -37.85
CA GLY A 25 -7.25 9.00 -37.42
C GLY A 25 -7.26 9.08 -35.88
N GLN A 26 -6.64 8.07 -35.26
CA GLN A 26 -5.63 8.34 -34.24
C GLN A 26 -6.14 8.95 -32.91
N ILE A 27 -6.54 8.06 -31.98
CA ILE A 27 -6.04 7.99 -30.58
C ILE A 27 -6.01 9.26 -29.69
N GLY A 28 -6.78 10.31 -29.99
CA GLY A 28 -6.82 11.57 -29.20
C GLY A 28 -8.02 11.75 -28.26
N GLY A 29 -8.87 10.73 -28.07
CA GLY A 29 -10.20 10.90 -27.43
C GLY A 29 -10.40 10.21 -26.08
N TYR A 30 -9.43 9.43 -25.58
CA TYR A 30 -9.61 8.64 -24.36
C TYR A 30 -9.41 9.41 -23.04
N TRP A 31 -9.20 10.73 -23.10
CA TRP A 31 -9.26 11.61 -21.92
C TRP A 31 -10.55 12.43 -21.81
N LYS A 32 -11.38 12.49 -22.85
CA LYS A 32 -12.72 13.13 -22.77
C LYS A 32 -13.85 12.16 -22.44
N ARG A 33 -13.55 10.85 -22.34
CA ARG A 33 -14.39 9.87 -21.61
C ARG A 33 -14.12 9.89 -20.10
N PHE A 34 -13.19 10.74 -19.66
CA PHE A 34 -12.87 10.93 -18.25
C PHE A 34 -13.74 12.00 -17.56
N LEU A 35 -14.65 12.70 -18.27
CA LEU A 35 -15.46 13.76 -17.67
C LEU A 35 -16.96 13.79 -18.06
N PHE A 36 -17.49 12.81 -18.81
CA PHE A 36 -18.93 12.73 -19.13
C PHE A 36 -19.60 11.37 -18.87
N GLY A 37 -18.93 10.47 -18.13
CA GLY A 37 -19.56 9.27 -17.54
C GLY A 37 -20.09 9.49 -16.12
N ILE A 38 -20.24 10.75 -15.70
CA ILE A 38 -20.49 11.15 -14.29
C ILE A 38 -21.95 11.58 -14.08
N ALA A 39 -22.80 11.62 -15.11
CA ALA A 39 -24.14 12.19 -15.01
C ALA A 39 -25.33 11.20 -14.98
N VAL A 40 -25.13 9.89 -15.20
CA VAL A 40 -26.19 8.85 -15.02
C VAL A 40 -25.59 7.58 -14.40
N MET A 41 -24.80 7.74 -13.33
CA MET A 41 -24.36 6.66 -12.42
C MET A 41 -24.61 7.05 -10.95
N ALA A 42 -25.58 7.94 -10.71
CA ALA A 42 -25.84 8.53 -9.40
C ALA A 42 -27.15 8.06 -8.73
N VAL A 43 -27.91 7.11 -9.32
CA VAL A 43 -29.20 6.64 -8.73
C VAL A 43 -29.40 5.11 -8.73
N ILE A 44 -28.49 4.31 -9.30
CA ILE A 44 -28.48 2.83 -9.14
C ILE A 44 -27.19 2.35 -8.46
N PHE A 45 -26.53 3.22 -7.69
CA PHE A 45 -25.37 2.87 -6.85
C PHE A 45 -25.49 3.40 -5.41
N THR A 46 -26.69 3.88 -5.04
CA THR A 46 -26.98 4.40 -3.69
C THR A 46 -28.02 3.55 -2.94
N GLY A 47 -28.41 2.39 -3.50
CA GLY A 47 -29.41 1.47 -2.91
C GLY A 47 -29.03 -0.02 -2.92
N LEU A 48 -27.88 -0.39 -3.49
CA LEU A 48 -27.37 -1.78 -3.47
C LEU A 48 -25.84 -1.83 -3.19
N LEU A 49 -25.29 -0.79 -2.57
CA LEU A 49 -23.96 -0.83 -1.95
C LEU A 49 -24.05 -0.51 -0.45
N LEU A 50 -25.10 -1.01 0.20
CA LEU A 50 -25.22 -1.08 1.67
C LEU A 50 -25.56 -2.53 2.10
N ALA A 51 -25.01 -3.51 1.38
CA ALA A 51 -25.05 -4.92 1.75
C ALA A 51 -23.66 -5.59 1.66
N ILE A 52 -22.60 -4.78 1.63
CA ILE A 52 -21.23 -5.24 1.90
C ILE A 52 -20.72 -4.41 3.08
N ASP A 53 -21.46 -4.45 4.19
CA ASP A 53 -21.00 -3.89 5.48
C ASP A 53 -21.61 -4.59 6.72
N HIS A 54 -22.19 -5.80 6.59
CA HIS A 54 -22.66 -6.53 7.79
C HIS A 54 -22.71 -8.07 7.66
N LEU A 55 -21.81 -8.69 6.87
CA LEU A 55 -21.72 -10.17 6.87
C LEU A 55 -20.35 -10.74 7.23
N GLY A 56 -19.30 -9.94 7.44
CA GLY A 56 -18.06 -10.48 8.01
C GLY A 56 -17.53 -11.76 7.35
N LEU A 57 -17.74 -11.94 6.05
CA LEU A 57 -17.34 -13.14 5.29
C LEU A 57 -16.38 -12.78 4.16
N VAL A 58 -15.44 -11.89 4.47
CA VAL A 58 -14.06 -12.08 4.04
C VAL A 58 -13.25 -11.93 5.31
N ALA A 59 -13.19 -13.00 6.11
CA ALA A 59 -11.93 -13.25 6.79
C ALA A 59 -10.88 -13.29 5.67
N PRO A 60 -9.73 -12.60 5.76
CA PRO A 60 -8.62 -13.02 4.94
C PRO A 60 -8.46 -14.51 5.27
N ALA A 61 -8.72 -15.37 4.29
CA ALA A 61 -8.44 -16.78 4.46
C ALA A 61 -6.94 -16.85 4.76
N GLY A 62 -6.61 -17.03 6.04
CA GLY A 62 -5.29 -17.44 6.50
C GLY A 62 -5.07 -18.88 6.06
N ASP A 63 -5.10 -19.10 4.74
CA ASP A 63 -4.78 -20.35 4.10
C ASP A 63 -3.25 -20.44 4.03
N GLY A 64 -2.64 -20.68 5.21
CA GLY A 64 -1.22 -20.89 5.38
C GLY A 64 -0.68 -20.24 6.65
N ALA A 65 -0.78 -20.97 7.77
CA ALA A 65 -0.08 -20.76 9.05
C ALA A 65 0.58 -19.37 9.22
N ASP A 66 -0.23 -18.33 9.40
CA ASP A 66 0.26 -17.02 9.80
C ASP A 66 0.87 -17.16 11.20
N LEU A 67 2.16 -16.87 11.32
CA LEU A 67 2.89 -16.96 12.59
C LEU A 67 3.13 -15.53 13.09
N PRO A 68 3.10 -15.31 14.42
CA PRO A 68 3.46 -14.00 14.95
C PRO A 68 4.87 -13.62 14.49
N PRO A 69 5.15 -12.31 14.36
CA PRO A 69 6.48 -11.85 14.03
C PRO A 69 7.48 -12.32 15.09
N ARG A 70 8.74 -12.42 14.71
CA ARG A 70 9.84 -12.75 15.61
C ARG A 70 10.97 -11.76 15.40
N ILE A 71 11.39 -11.10 16.46
CA ILE A 71 12.57 -10.26 16.45
C ILE A 71 13.80 -11.15 16.63
N GLU A 72 14.57 -11.31 15.55
CA GLU A 72 15.81 -12.11 15.55
C GLU A 72 16.99 -11.33 16.13
N LEU A 73 16.97 -10.01 15.95
CA LEU A 73 18.02 -9.12 16.39
C LEU A 73 17.43 -7.76 16.73
N PHE A 74 17.82 -7.23 17.88
CA PHE A 74 17.72 -5.82 18.18
C PHE A 74 18.82 -5.41 19.15
N GLU A 75 19.79 -4.63 18.66
CA GLU A 75 20.98 -4.25 19.43
C GLU A 75 21.43 -2.83 19.10
N ALA A 76 22.11 -2.20 20.06
CA ALA A 76 22.84 -0.96 19.86
C ALA A 76 24.34 -1.24 19.90
N VAL A 77 25.09 -0.70 18.93
CA VAL A 77 26.54 -0.91 18.84
C VAL A 77 27.26 0.41 18.54
N PRO A 78 28.07 0.94 19.48
CA PRO A 78 28.28 0.47 20.86
C PRO A 78 27.05 0.69 21.76
N ASP A 79 26.87 -0.14 22.77
CA ASP A 79 25.80 -0.01 23.79
C ASP A 79 26.13 1.03 24.87
N SER A 80 27.37 1.51 24.94
CA SER A 80 27.79 2.61 25.81
C SER A 80 28.51 3.70 25.03
N VAL A 81 28.10 4.95 25.24
CA VAL A 81 28.62 6.14 24.55
C VAL A 81 28.79 7.31 25.52
N ARG A 82 29.61 8.31 25.17
CA ARG A 82 29.58 9.61 25.88
C ARG A 82 28.41 10.49 25.39
N PRO A 83 28.01 11.52 26.14
CA PRO A 83 27.01 12.47 25.68
C PRO A 83 27.36 13.05 24.29
N GLY A 84 26.43 12.93 23.34
CA GLY A 84 26.61 13.40 21.96
C GLY A 84 27.46 12.51 21.06
N GLU A 85 27.99 11.39 21.56
CA GLU A 85 28.58 10.35 20.71
C GLU A 85 27.47 9.48 20.08
N GLY A 86 27.74 8.96 18.89
CA GLY A 86 26.77 8.17 18.13
C GLY A 86 26.86 6.67 18.40
N THR A 87 25.70 6.00 18.39
CA THR A 87 25.58 4.55 18.31
C THR A 87 24.72 4.13 17.13
N VAL A 88 24.84 2.88 16.70
CA VAL A 88 24.04 2.31 15.62
C VAL A 88 23.08 1.27 16.18
N LEU A 89 21.78 1.53 16.07
CA LEU A 89 20.74 0.53 16.25
C LEU A 89 20.72 -0.39 15.04
N ARG A 90 20.62 -1.70 15.27
CA ARG A 90 20.51 -2.73 14.24
C ARG A 90 19.36 -3.66 14.59
N TRP A 91 18.55 -4.00 13.61
CA TRP A 91 17.42 -4.90 13.84
C TRP A 91 17.13 -5.82 12.67
N ARG A 92 16.47 -6.94 12.98
CA ARG A 92 15.94 -7.88 12.01
C ARG A 92 14.70 -8.58 12.59
N VAL A 93 13.61 -8.54 11.83
CA VAL A 93 12.34 -9.22 12.13
C VAL A 93 12.07 -10.31 11.08
N SER A 94 11.67 -11.49 11.54
CA SER A 94 11.27 -12.66 10.75
C SER A 94 9.81 -13.08 11.07
N GLY A 95 9.26 -14.05 10.33
CA GLY A 95 7.87 -14.54 10.52
C GLY A 95 7.24 -15.05 9.22
N VAL A 96 6.20 -15.89 9.35
CA VAL A 96 5.38 -16.37 8.21
C VAL A 96 4.19 -15.43 8.11
N SER A 97 3.99 -14.80 6.95
CA SER A 97 3.21 -13.55 6.78
C SER A 97 3.82 -12.41 7.60
N LEU A 98 4.60 -11.60 6.89
CA LEU A 98 5.48 -10.57 7.45
C LEU A 98 4.73 -9.56 8.33
N ALA A 99 5.44 -8.94 9.28
CA ALA A 99 4.91 -7.85 10.10
C ALA A 99 4.26 -6.74 9.25
N ASP A 100 3.02 -6.40 9.58
CA ASP A 100 2.26 -5.29 8.98
C ASP A 100 2.79 -3.95 9.49
N GLU A 101 3.24 -3.92 10.74
CA GLU A 101 3.82 -2.75 11.40
C GLU A 101 5.11 -3.13 12.13
N VAL A 102 6.17 -2.33 11.92
CA VAL A 102 7.42 -2.41 12.69
C VAL A 102 7.81 -1.00 13.09
N ARG A 103 7.99 -0.75 14.38
CA ARG A 103 8.31 0.58 14.93
C ARG A 103 9.37 0.52 16.01
N ILE A 104 10.17 1.58 16.10
CA ILE A 104 11.13 1.78 17.18
C ILE A 104 10.75 3.03 17.97
N GLU A 105 10.66 2.88 19.28
CA GLU A 105 10.43 3.96 20.23
C GLU A 105 11.61 4.05 21.21
N PRO A 106 11.92 5.21 21.79
CA PRO A 106 11.31 6.53 21.52
C PRO A 106 11.88 7.20 20.26
N GLY A 107 11.09 8.09 19.66
CA GLY A 107 11.57 9.12 18.71
C GLY A 107 11.87 8.69 17.27
N ILE A 108 11.84 7.39 16.94
CA ILE A 108 12.16 6.90 15.58
C ILE A 108 10.87 6.63 14.77
N GLY A 109 9.90 5.91 15.35
CA GLY A 109 8.64 5.56 14.70
C GLY A 109 8.76 4.36 13.76
N ALA A 110 7.95 4.34 12.70
CA ALA A 110 7.86 3.21 11.78
C ALA A 110 9.17 2.99 11.00
N VAL A 111 9.61 1.74 10.91
CA VAL A 111 10.83 1.33 10.23
C VAL A 111 10.58 0.11 9.35
N ALA A 112 11.53 -0.19 8.45
CA ALA A 112 11.52 -1.46 7.72
C ALA A 112 11.78 -2.64 8.66
N ARG A 113 11.43 -3.86 8.25
CA ARG A 113 11.65 -5.11 9.03
C ARG A 113 13.11 -5.38 9.41
N GLU A 114 14.04 -4.86 8.63
CA GLU A 114 15.46 -4.98 8.87
C GLU A 114 16.12 -3.65 8.54
N GLY A 115 17.17 -3.33 9.29
CA GLY A 115 17.81 -2.06 9.09
C GLY A 115 18.91 -1.76 10.09
N ARG A 116 19.47 -0.58 9.87
CA ARG A 116 20.44 0.07 10.76
C ARG A 116 20.16 1.56 10.80
N LEU A 117 20.24 2.16 11.97
CA LEU A 117 20.02 3.60 12.16
C LEU A 117 21.05 4.15 13.14
N ALA A 118 21.72 5.22 12.74
CA ALA A 118 22.58 5.97 13.64
C ALA A 118 21.74 6.88 14.53
N VAL A 119 21.97 6.83 15.84
CA VAL A 119 21.31 7.65 16.86
C VAL A 119 22.37 8.28 17.77
N GLN A 120 22.03 9.41 18.38
CA GLN A 120 22.92 10.16 19.29
C GLN A 120 22.12 10.54 20.54
N PRO A 121 21.94 9.60 21.49
CA PRO A 121 21.24 9.90 22.73
C PRO A 121 22.09 10.81 23.65
N GLU A 122 21.45 11.79 24.27
CA GLU A 122 22.08 12.68 25.27
C GLU A 122 22.02 12.10 26.69
N GLU A 123 21.05 11.21 26.93
CA GLU A 123 20.82 10.51 28.20
C GLU A 123 20.66 9.01 27.93
N THR A 124 20.86 8.18 28.97
CA THR A 124 20.65 6.73 28.86
C THR A 124 19.24 6.45 28.32
N THR A 125 19.18 5.85 27.14
CA THR A 125 17.94 5.67 26.40
C THR A 125 17.69 4.19 26.16
N VAL A 126 16.50 3.72 26.54
CA VAL A 126 16.03 2.38 26.21
C VAL A 126 15.19 2.48 24.95
N TYR A 127 15.69 1.89 23.86
CA TYR A 127 14.93 1.73 22.64
C TYR A 127 14.12 0.43 22.70
N THR A 128 12.90 0.47 22.20
CA THR A 128 11.96 -0.64 22.11
C THR A 128 11.57 -0.82 20.64
N LEU A 129 11.81 -2.01 20.10
CA LEU A 129 11.37 -2.43 18.77
C LEU A 129 10.10 -3.27 18.95
N THR A 130 9.03 -2.85 18.28
CA THR A 130 7.74 -3.55 18.29
C THR A 130 7.40 -3.96 16.86
N ALA A 131 7.05 -5.25 16.67
CA ALA A 131 6.60 -5.79 15.40
C ALA A 131 5.22 -6.43 15.56
N ILE A 132 4.27 -6.10 14.69
CA ILE A 132 2.86 -6.54 14.78
C ILE A 132 2.40 -7.08 13.40
N ASN A 133 1.68 -8.19 13.39
CA ASN A 133 0.85 -8.63 12.27
C ASN A 133 -0.52 -9.13 12.77
N ALA A 134 -1.36 -9.59 11.84
CA ALA A 134 -2.65 -10.20 12.17
C ALA A 134 -2.57 -11.42 13.11
N ALA A 135 -1.43 -12.12 13.16
CA ALA A 135 -1.21 -13.30 14.01
C ALA A 135 -0.70 -12.95 15.43
N GLY A 136 -0.13 -11.77 15.64
CA GLY A 136 0.32 -11.32 16.96
C GLY A 136 1.39 -10.23 16.93
N GLU A 137 2.08 -10.08 18.06
CA GLU A 137 3.08 -9.05 18.31
C GLU A 137 4.33 -9.64 18.97
N ASP A 138 5.49 -9.07 18.68
CA ASP A 138 6.75 -9.33 19.37
C ASP A 138 7.47 -8.01 19.69
N GLU A 139 8.17 -7.99 20.83
CA GLU A 139 8.84 -6.79 21.35
C GLU A 139 10.26 -7.12 21.84
N ALA A 140 11.23 -6.28 21.49
CA ALA A 140 12.60 -6.36 21.98
C ALA A 140 13.13 -5.00 22.42
N ARG A 141 14.13 -4.98 23.32
CA ARG A 141 14.73 -3.75 23.83
C ARG A 141 16.24 -3.71 23.61
N ALA A 142 16.75 -2.52 23.28
CA ALA A 142 18.16 -2.21 23.19
C ALA A 142 18.45 -0.96 24.04
N THR A 143 19.30 -1.10 25.04
CA THR A 143 19.69 0.01 25.92
C THR A 143 20.96 0.65 25.43
N VAL A 144 20.98 1.98 25.36
CA VAL A 144 22.18 2.78 25.13
C VAL A 144 22.49 3.53 26.41
N GLU A 145 23.60 3.17 27.05
CA GLU A 145 24.09 3.82 28.25
C GLU A 145 24.92 5.05 27.89
N VAL A 146 24.54 6.21 28.43
CA VAL A 146 25.32 7.44 28.25
C VAL A 146 26.16 7.69 29.49
N ALA A 147 27.48 7.53 29.36
CA ALA A 147 28.43 7.69 30.45
C ALA A 147 28.44 9.14 30.96
N GLY A 148 27.80 9.38 32.10
CA GLY A 148 27.67 10.70 32.71
C GLY A 148 26.25 11.26 32.76
N ALA A 149 25.24 10.56 32.22
CA ALA A 149 23.84 10.90 32.49
C ALA A 149 23.55 10.59 33.98
N GLU A 150 23.19 11.62 34.74
CA GLU A 150 22.83 11.49 36.16
C GLU A 150 21.63 10.53 36.26
N GLN A 151 21.83 9.37 36.89
CA GLN A 151 20.78 8.40 37.14
C GLN A 151 19.63 9.11 37.87
N PRO A 152 18.37 9.04 37.39
CA PRO A 152 17.27 9.79 38.00
C PRO A 152 17.23 9.54 39.50
N ALA A 153 17.43 10.60 40.29
CA ALA A 153 17.49 10.49 41.73
C ALA A 153 16.18 9.89 42.26
N LEU A 154 16.27 8.75 42.95
CA LEU A 154 15.14 8.19 43.69
C LEU A 154 14.77 9.17 44.79
N SER A 155 13.64 9.87 44.65
CA SER A 155 13.09 10.72 45.70
C SER A 155 12.72 9.85 46.92
N PRO A 156 13.22 10.14 48.13
CA PRO A 156 12.88 9.42 49.36
C PRO A 156 11.44 9.69 49.84
#